data_AF-A0A9X4XGX4-F1
#
_entry.id   AF-A0A9X4XGX4-F1
#
_cell.length_a   1.000
_cell.length_b   1.000
_cell.length_c   1.000
_cell.angle_alpha   90.00
_cell.angle_beta   90.00
_cell.angle_gamma   90.00
#
_symmetry.space_group_name_H-M   'P 1'
#
loop_
_entity.id
_entity.type
_entity.pdbx_description
1 polymer ?
#
loop_
_entity_poly.entity_id
_entity_poly.type
_entity_poly.pdbx_seq_one_letter_code
_entity_poly.pdbx_strand_id
1 'polypeptide(L)'
;MTAQTTPIDNRKQLQSRTYQIAALDQDFILGESTRGIRLQLEYAKAEEALRAWGVRSTVVVFGSARVRENGPPRHATWYRQAREFARIVSERGGAKRSNGPVRDNVIATGGGPGLMEAANRGACDADAPSIGYNITLVHEQQPNAYSTPELTFRFQYFAIRKMHLAMRANALVIFPGGFGTLDEMFEILTLKQTAKISQIPILLFDHSYWRSLLNLDVLVSEGMIAPQDTSLFMFADDAEEAWALLKEHLLCAFSPRQDSP
;
A
#
# COMPACT_ATOMS: atom_id res chain seq x y z
N MET A 1 17.33 70.51 25.41
CA MET A 1 17.56 69.80 24.14
C MET A 1 17.51 68.31 24.42
N THR A 2 16.37 67.67 24.19
CA THR A 2 16.22 66.22 24.35
C THR A 2 16.83 65.53 23.14
N ALA A 3 17.97 64.85 23.33
CA ALA A 3 18.60 64.04 22.30
C ALA A 3 17.62 62.93 21.88
N GLN A 4 17.08 63.01 20.67
CA GLN A 4 16.32 61.92 20.07
C GLN A 4 17.31 60.83 19.68
N THR A 5 17.39 59.78 20.49
CA THR A 5 18.13 58.54 20.16
C THR A 5 17.48 57.91 18.94
N THR A 6 18.20 57.88 17.82
CA THR A 6 17.74 57.16 16.62
C THR A 6 17.56 55.68 16.97
N PRO A 7 16.41 55.06 16.62
CA PRO A 7 16.19 53.64 16.88
C PRO A 7 17.30 52.79 16.24
N ILE A 8 17.81 51.81 17.00
CA ILE A 8 18.80 50.85 16.48
C ILE A 8 18.14 50.01 15.38
N ASP A 9 18.77 49.93 14.21
CA ASP A 9 18.31 49.12 13.09
C ASP A 9 18.31 47.63 13.46
N ASN A 10 17.14 46.98 13.34
CA ASN A 10 16.95 45.57 13.65
C ASN A 10 16.80 44.68 12.40
N ARG A 11 17.16 45.18 11.21
CA ARG A 11 17.02 44.43 9.95
C ARG A 11 17.73 43.07 9.98
N LYS A 12 18.89 42.98 10.66
CA LYS A 12 19.63 41.72 10.81
C LYS A 12 18.85 40.67 11.63
N GLN A 13 18.11 41.11 12.65
CA GLN A 13 17.27 40.25 13.46
C GLN A 13 16.06 39.78 12.65
N LEU A 14 15.40 40.69 11.94
CA LEU A 14 14.24 40.36 11.10
C LEU A 14 14.57 39.38 9.96
N GLN A 15 15.81 39.42 9.47
CA GLN A 15 16.32 38.50 8.44
C GLN A 15 16.91 37.20 9.02
N SER A 16 17.04 37.09 10.33
CA SER A 16 17.58 35.89 10.97
C SER A 16 16.63 34.71 10.80
N ARG A 17 17.18 33.53 10.49
CA ARG A 17 16.41 32.28 10.44
C ARG A 17 15.66 32.01 11.75
N THR A 18 16.29 32.29 12.88
CA THR A 18 15.69 32.10 14.21
C THR A 18 14.50 33.03 14.51
N TYR A 19 14.30 34.08 13.70
CA TYR A 19 13.15 34.96 13.82
C TYR A 19 11.95 34.47 12.99
N GLN A 20 12.13 33.45 12.14
CA GLN A 20 11.04 32.84 11.40
C GLN A 20 10.16 31.98 12.31
N ILE A 21 8.86 31.93 12.01
CA ILE A 21 7.94 31.01 12.68
C ILE A 21 8.34 29.59 12.28
N ALA A 22 8.56 28.71 13.25
CA ALA A 22 9.06 27.35 13.01
C ALA A 22 8.19 26.54 12.02
N ALA A 23 6.87 26.72 12.05
CA ALA A 23 5.93 26.08 11.12
C ALA A 23 6.03 26.57 9.66
N LEU A 24 6.73 27.69 9.42
CA LEU A 24 6.97 28.28 8.10
C LEU A 24 8.44 28.18 7.67
N ASP A 25 9.36 27.79 8.56
CA ASP A 25 10.79 27.56 8.25
C ASP A 25 10.97 26.17 7.61
N GLN A 26 11.02 26.14 6.27
CA GLN A 26 11.17 24.89 5.51
C GLN A 26 12.50 24.19 5.78
N ASP A 27 13.60 24.93 5.96
CA ASP A 27 14.90 24.34 6.25
C ASP A 27 14.88 23.62 7.61
N PHE A 28 14.09 24.12 8.56
CA PHE A 28 13.91 23.48 9.86
C PHE A 28 13.02 22.24 9.74
N ILE A 29 11.88 22.36 9.04
CA ILE A 29 10.91 21.27 8.85
C ILE A 29 11.48 20.11 8.03
N LEU A 30 12.34 20.39 7.05
CA LEU A 30 12.99 19.38 6.20
C LEU A 30 14.31 18.86 6.80
N GLY A 31 14.79 19.49 7.87
CA GLY A 31 15.99 19.10 8.60
C GLY A 31 15.92 17.72 9.26
N GLU A 32 17.04 17.28 9.81
CA GLU A 32 17.12 15.97 10.47
C GLU A 32 16.36 15.91 11.79
N SER A 33 16.41 16.99 12.58
CA SER A 33 15.75 17.09 13.88
C SER A 33 14.24 16.94 13.81
N THR A 34 13.63 17.23 12.66
CA THR A 34 12.19 17.21 12.40
C THR A 34 11.74 15.96 11.64
N ARG A 35 12.63 14.99 11.42
CA ARG A 35 12.31 13.71 10.74
C ARG A 35 11.13 12.98 11.38
N GLY A 36 11.07 12.92 12.72
CA GLY A 36 9.95 12.29 13.43
C GLY A 36 8.59 12.93 13.12
N ILE A 37 8.55 14.26 13.06
CA ILE A 37 7.33 15.01 12.68
C ILE A 37 6.95 14.73 11.23
N ARG A 38 7.92 14.66 10.31
CA ARG A 38 7.64 14.33 8.90
C ARG A 38 7.07 12.92 8.71
N LEU A 39 7.57 11.94 9.47
CA LEU A 39 6.98 10.59 9.50
C LEU A 39 5.52 10.63 9.96
N GLN A 40 5.23 11.39 11.04
CA GLN A 40 3.87 11.57 11.54
C GLN A 40 2.96 12.26 10.52
N LEU A 41 3.47 13.27 9.79
CA LEU A 41 2.71 13.96 8.74
C LEU A 41 2.36 13.04 7.57
N GLU A 42 3.30 12.21 7.11
CA GLU A 42 3.03 11.22 6.05
C GLU A 42 2.00 10.19 6.50
N TYR A 43 2.08 9.74 7.75
CA TYR A 43 1.09 8.85 8.34
C TYR A 43 -0.30 9.51 8.36
N ALA A 44 -0.39 10.68 8.98
CA ALA A 44 -1.65 11.37 9.23
C ALA A 44 -2.37 11.79 7.95
N LYS A 45 -1.63 12.30 6.95
CA LYS A 45 -2.21 12.76 5.68
C LYS A 45 -2.96 11.66 4.94
N ALA A 46 -2.35 10.47 4.84
CA ALA A 46 -2.99 9.34 4.19
C ALA A 46 -4.15 8.79 5.04
N GLU A 47 -3.97 8.69 6.36
CA GLU A 47 -4.99 8.21 7.27
C GLU A 47 -6.26 9.07 7.27
N GLU A 48 -6.12 10.39 7.30
CA GLU A 48 -7.24 11.34 7.28
C GLU A 48 -8.04 11.22 5.97
N ALA A 49 -7.35 11.14 4.83
CA ALA A 49 -8.00 10.97 3.54
C ALA A 49 -8.76 9.63 3.45
N LEU A 50 -8.16 8.53 3.91
CA LEU A 50 -8.81 7.21 3.94
C LEU A 50 -10.04 7.21 4.84
N ARG A 51 -9.98 7.87 6.01
CA ARG A 51 -11.13 8.04 6.92
C ARG A 51 -12.23 8.88 6.29
N ALA A 52 -11.90 10.00 5.65
CA ALA A 52 -12.87 10.87 4.98
C ALA A 52 -13.61 10.12 3.85
N TRP A 53 -12.88 9.25 3.13
CA TRP A 53 -13.46 8.35 2.13
C TRP A 53 -14.20 7.14 2.72
N GLY A 54 -14.17 6.95 4.05
CA GLY A 54 -14.79 5.81 4.71
C GLY A 54 -14.14 4.47 4.35
N VAL A 55 -12.87 4.44 3.93
CA VAL A 55 -12.17 3.19 3.62
C VAL A 55 -11.91 2.43 4.91
N ARG A 56 -12.69 1.38 5.16
CA ARG A 56 -12.52 0.53 6.34
C ARG A 56 -11.44 -0.52 6.12
N SER A 57 -11.46 -1.16 4.96
CA SER A 57 -10.55 -2.26 4.63
C SER A 57 -10.13 -2.22 3.17
N THR A 58 -9.01 -2.87 2.88
CA THR A 58 -8.40 -2.93 1.55
C THR A 58 -8.09 -4.37 1.14
N VAL A 59 -8.09 -4.63 -0.16
CA VAL A 59 -7.43 -5.80 -0.75
C VAL A 59 -6.18 -5.28 -1.44
N VAL A 60 -5.02 -5.68 -0.92
CA VAL A 60 -3.74 -5.19 -1.42
C VAL A 60 -3.32 -6.06 -2.60
N VAL A 61 -2.94 -5.43 -3.71
CA VAL A 61 -2.42 -6.13 -4.89
C VAL A 61 -0.99 -5.69 -5.17
N PHE A 62 -0.07 -6.65 -5.12
CA PHE A 62 1.32 -6.47 -5.53
C PHE A 62 1.63 -7.24 -6.81
N GLY A 63 2.67 -6.78 -7.51
CA GLY A 63 3.22 -7.45 -8.67
C GLY A 63 4.23 -6.58 -9.40
N SER A 64 4.82 -7.13 -10.46
CA SER A 64 5.85 -6.48 -11.25
C SER A 64 5.40 -5.12 -11.83
N ALA A 65 6.24 -4.10 -11.63
CA ALA A 65 6.13 -2.80 -12.31
C ALA A 65 6.56 -2.87 -13.80
N ARG A 66 7.06 -4.02 -14.27
CA ARG A 66 7.61 -4.21 -15.63
C ARG A 66 6.67 -4.97 -16.57
N VAL A 67 5.64 -5.62 -16.03
CA VAL A 67 4.61 -6.30 -16.83
C VAL A 67 3.81 -5.27 -17.62
N ARG A 68 3.38 -5.61 -18.83
CA ARG A 68 2.62 -4.74 -19.73
C ARG A 68 1.51 -5.54 -20.39
N GLU A 69 0.39 -4.89 -20.66
CA GLU A 69 -0.76 -5.49 -21.37
C GLU A 69 -0.35 -6.04 -22.74
N ASN A 70 0.46 -5.27 -23.48
CA ASN A 70 0.98 -5.64 -24.81
C ASN A 70 2.36 -6.31 -24.74
N GLY A 71 2.73 -6.89 -23.59
CA GLY A 71 4.00 -7.58 -23.38
C GLY A 71 4.01 -9.02 -23.93
N PRO A 72 5.03 -9.81 -23.56
CA PRO A 72 5.05 -11.25 -23.84
C PRO A 72 3.78 -11.97 -23.36
N PRO A 73 3.40 -13.13 -23.93
CA PRO A 73 2.12 -13.79 -23.64
C PRO A 73 1.83 -13.99 -22.14
N ARG A 74 2.82 -14.37 -21.33
CA ARG A 74 2.66 -14.50 -19.87
C ARG A 74 2.38 -13.16 -19.20
N HIS A 75 3.08 -12.09 -19.61
CA HIS A 75 2.87 -10.74 -19.07
C HIS A 75 1.47 -10.22 -19.41
N ALA A 76 1.04 -10.39 -20.67
CA ALA A 76 -0.30 -10.00 -21.11
C ALA A 76 -1.39 -10.75 -20.33
N THR A 77 -1.15 -12.04 -20.04
CA THR A 77 -2.05 -12.86 -19.22
C THR A 77 -2.12 -12.37 -17.79
N TRP A 78 -0.97 -12.16 -17.12
CA TRP A 78 -0.95 -11.64 -15.75
C TRP A 78 -1.61 -10.27 -15.64
N TYR A 79 -1.36 -9.37 -16.59
CA TYR A 79 -1.99 -8.05 -16.61
C TYR A 79 -3.52 -8.18 -16.69
N ARG A 80 -4.02 -8.99 -17.61
CA ARG A 80 -5.46 -9.23 -17.77
C ARG A 80 -6.09 -9.84 -16.51
N GLN A 81 -5.42 -10.80 -15.90
CA GLN A 81 -5.88 -11.46 -14.68
C GLN A 81 -5.87 -10.51 -13.48
N ALA A 82 -4.85 -9.67 -13.31
CA ALA A 82 -4.81 -8.66 -12.26
C ALA A 82 -5.93 -7.61 -12.40
N ARG A 83 -6.19 -7.18 -13.64
CA ARG A 83 -7.30 -6.29 -13.98
C ARG A 83 -8.65 -6.93 -13.67
N GLU A 84 -8.86 -8.17 -14.13
CA GLU A 84 -10.12 -8.88 -13.91
C GLU A 84 -10.37 -9.18 -12.42
N PHE A 85 -9.35 -9.64 -11.70
CA PHE A 85 -9.42 -9.87 -10.27
C PHE A 85 -9.85 -8.60 -9.51
N ALA A 86 -9.20 -7.47 -9.80
CA ALA A 86 -9.53 -6.22 -9.14
C ALA A 86 -10.95 -5.72 -9.49
N ARG A 87 -11.41 -5.95 -10.72
CA ARG A 87 -12.80 -5.66 -11.14
C ARG A 87 -13.80 -6.49 -10.31
N ILE A 88 -13.57 -7.80 -10.21
CA ILE A 88 -14.42 -8.73 -9.44
C ILE A 88 -14.49 -8.32 -7.97
N VAL A 89 -13.34 -8.08 -7.32
CA VAL A 89 -13.27 -7.65 -5.92
C VAL A 89 -14.00 -6.31 -5.74
N SER A 90 -13.85 -5.38 -6.67
CA SER A 90 -14.48 -4.07 -6.59
C SER A 90 -16.01 -4.14 -6.71
N GLU A 91 -16.53 -5.02 -7.55
CA GLU A 91 -17.97 -5.23 -7.74
C GLU A 91 -18.61 -6.00 -6.58
N ARG A 92 -17.89 -7.00 -6.04
CA ARG A 92 -18.47 -8.01 -5.14
C ARG A 92 -17.97 -7.90 -3.69
N GLY A 93 -16.90 -7.13 -3.46
CA GLY A 93 -16.21 -7.01 -2.17
C GLY A 93 -16.62 -5.82 -1.31
N GLY A 94 -17.53 -4.95 -1.77
CA GLY A 94 -18.05 -3.84 -0.97
C GLY A 94 -17.26 -2.52 -1.08
N ALA A 95 -16.41 -2.38 -2.11
CA ALA A 95 -15.67 -1.13 -2.34
C ALA A 95 -16.59 0.01 -2.80
N LYS A 96 -17.70 -0.34 -3.45
CA LYS A 96 -18.77 0.59 -3.82
C LYS A 96 -19.63 0.92 -2.61
N ARG A 97 -20.01 2.19 -2.47
CA ARG A 97 -21.03 2.61 -1.49
C ARG A 97 -22.40 2.17 -1.97
N SER A 98 -22.78 0.95 -1.65
CA SER A 98 -24.12 0.45 -1.95
C SER A 98 -25.08 0.66 -0.77
N ASN A 99 -24.64 0.48 0.48
CA ASN A 99 -25.53 0.44 1.66
C ASN A 99 -24.95 1.04 2.97
N GLY A 100 -24.04 2.02 2.93
CA GLY A 100 -23.51 2.63 4.17
C GLY A 100 -22.39 3.66 3.97
N PRO A 101 -21.89 4.26 5.07
CA PRO A 101 -20.84 5.28 5.00
C PRO A 101 -19.45 4.71 4.69
N VAL A 102 -19.25 3.41 4.90
CA VAL A 102 -17.96 2.72 4.79
C VAL A 102 -17.82 1.97 3.47
N ARG A 103 -16.56 1.75 3.07
CA ARG A 103 -16.14 0.96 1.93
C ARG A 103 -15.21 -0.16 2.41
N ASP A 104 -15.47 -1.37 1.95
CA ASP A 104 -14.67 -2.54 2.26
C ASP A 104 -13.88 -3.02 1.05
N ASN A 105 -12.76 -3.67 1.30
CA ASN A 105 -11.97 -4.37 0.29
C ASN A 105 -11.63 -3.48 -0.91
N VAL A 106 -11.42 -2.17 -0.66
CA VAL A 106 -10.98 -1.21 -1.68
C VAL A 106 -9.63 -1.66 -2.21
N ILE A 107 -9.47 -1.73 -3.53
CA ILE A 107 -8.20 -2.13 -4.14
C ILE A 107 -7.12 -1.12 -3.76
N ALA A 108 -6.01 -1.62 -3.19
CA ALA A 108 -4.85 -0.81 -2.86
C ALA A 108 -3.59 -1.39 -3.51
N THR A 109 -2.78 -0.52 -4.11
CA THR A 109 -1.55 -0.93 -4.80
C THR A 109 -0.41 0.04 -4.47
N GLY A 110 0.80 -0.25 -4.98
CA GLY A 110 1.91 0.70 -4.93
C GLY A 110 1.79 1.89 -5.90
N GLY A 111 0.69 2.02 -6.65
CA GLY A 111 0.37 3.15 -7.53
C GLY A 111 1.22 3.25 -8.80
N GLY A 112 2.03 2.24 -9.09
CA GLY A 112 2.93 2.20 -10.24
C GLY A 112 2.32 1.65 -11.54
N PRO A 113 3.11 1.55 -12.63
CA PRO A 113 2.68 0.86 -13.85
C PRO A 113 2.69 -0.66 -13.64
N GLY A 114 2.32 -1.39 -14.69
CA GLY A 114 2.35 -2.86 -14.71
C GLY A 114 1.22 -3.47 -13.90
N LEU A 115 1.51 -4.46 -13.04
CA LEU A 115 0.45 -5.20 -12.35
C LEU A 115 -0.28 -4.36 -11.30
N MET A 116 0.38 -3.36 -10.73
CA MET A 116 -0.27 -2.36 -9.87
C MET A 116 -1.29 -1.52 -10.66
N GLU A 117 -0.90 -1.05 -11.84
CA GLU A 117 -1.80 -0.33 -12.75
C GLU A 117 -2.95 -1.21 -13.20
N ALA A 118 -2.68 -2.47 -13.57
CA ALA A 118 -3.73 -3.41 -13.97
C ALA A 118 -4.82 -3.53 -12.89
N ALA A 119 -4.41 -3.66 -11.62
CA ALA A 119 -5.33 -3.75 -10.51
C ALA A 119 -6.10 -2.43 -10.27
N ASN A 120 -5.43 -1.27 -10.29
CA ASN A 120 -6.12 0.03 -10.19
C ASN A 120 -7.11 0.21 -11.35
N ARG A 121 -6.73 -0.18 -12.57
CA ARG A 121 -7.57 -0.15 -13.77
C ARG A 121 -8.78 -1.04 -13.65
N GLY A 122 -8.64 -2.26 -13.13
CA GLY A 122 -9.76 -3.16 -12.90
C GLY A 122 -10.82 -2.59 -11.96
N ALA A 123 -10.37 -1.94 -10.87
CA ALA A 123 -11.27 -1.21 -9.99
C ALA A 123 -11.93 0.00 -10.66
N CYS A 124 -11.17 0.75 -11.47
CA CYS A 124 -11.67 1.86 -12.25
C CYS A 124 -12.72 1.42 -13.28
N ASP A 125 -12.51 0.30 -13.99
CA ASP A 125 -13.48 -0.27 -14.94
C ASP A 125 -14.79 -0.66 -14.26
N ALA A 126 -14.73 -0.97 -12.96
CA ALA A 126 -15.88 -1.24 -12.14
C ALA A 126 -16.53 0.04 -11.57
N ASP A 127 -16.10 1.26 -11.89
CA ASP A 127 -16.54 2.49 -11.21
C ASP A 127 -16.40 2.42 -9.67
N ALA A 128 -15.34 1.77 -9.19
CA ALA A 128 -15.01 1.69 -7.77
C ALA A 128 -13.76 2.50 -7.46
N PRO A 129 -13.63 3.04 -6.23
CA PRO A 129 -12.39 3.72 -5.84
C PRO A 129 -11.23 2.73 -5.76
N SER A 130 -10.02 3.22 -6.01
CA SER A 130 -8.80 2.47 -5.79
C SER A 130 -7.67 3.36 -5.30
N ILE A 131 -6.79 2.80 -4.49
CA ILE A 131 -5.73 3.52 -3.78
C ILE A 131 -4.39 3.29 -4.49
N GLY A 132 -3.61 4.36 -4.65
CA GLY A 132 -2.23 4.32 -5.12
C GLY A 132 -1.29 4.84 -4.04
N TYR A 133 -0.54 3.95 -3.41
CA TYR A 133 0.50 4.32 -2.44
C TYR A 133 1.86 4.44 -3.15
N ASN A 134 2.14 5.58 -3.77
CA ASN A 134 3.39 5.86 -4.48
C ASN A 134 4.54 6.18 -3.53
N ILE A 135 5.77 6.00 -4.00
CA ILE A 135 7.01 6.32 -3.27
C ILE A 135 7.91 7.19 -4.15
N THR A 136 8.61 8.16 -3.57
CA THR A 136 9.65 8.90 -4.28
C THR A 136 10.88 8.02 -4.50
N LEU A 137 11.32 7.93 -5.75
CA LEU A 137 12.49 7.19 -6.20
C LEU A 137 13.45 8.13 -6.94
N VAL A 138 14.72 7.73 -7.07
CA VAL A 138 15.75 8.49 -7.82
C VAL A 138 15.35 8.71 -9.28
N HIS A 139 14.68 7.73 -9.89
CA HIS A 139 14.00 7.90 -11.17
C HIS A 139 12.51 8.00 -10.91
N GLU A 140 11.92 9.15 -11.27
CA GLU A 140 10.54 9.45 -10.93
C GLU A 140 9.57 8.46 -11.59
N GLN A 141 8.83 7.73 -10.77
CA GLN A 141 7.73 6.89 -11.19
C GLN A 141 6.45 7.69 -10.97
N GLN A 142 5.86 8.21 -12.06
CA GLN A 142 4.55 8.85 -11.99
C GLN A 142 3.49 7.84 -11.52
N PRO A 143 2.45 8.30 -10.79
CA PRO A 143 1.31 7.45 -10.49
C PRO A 143 0.63 7.00 -11.77
N ASN A 144 0.10 5.78 -11.76
CA ASN A 144 -0.76 5.34 -12.85
C ASN A 144 -2.06 6.17 -12.91
N ALA A 145 -2.66 6.23 -14.10
CA ALA A 145 -3.82 7.08 -14.37
C ALA A 145 -5.16 6.51 -13.87
N TYR A 146 -5.16 5.35 -13.20
CA TYR A 146 -6.39 4.64 -12.82
C TYR A 146 -6.64 4.61 -11.32
N SER A 147 -5.67 5.01 -10.50
CA SER A 147 -5.92 5.27 -9.08
C SER A 147 -6.85 6.47 -8.91
N THR A 148 -7.71 6.44 -7.89
CA THR A 148 -8.62 7.56 -7.59
C THR A 148 -7.78 8.78 -7.18
N PRO A 149 -7.93 9.96 -7.83
CA PRO A 149 -7.08 11.12 -7.59
C PRO A 149 -6.94 11.52 -6.12
N GLU A 150 -8.03 11.48 -5.35
CA GLU A 150 -8.05 11.81 -3.92
C GLU A 150 -7.45 10.72 -3.02
N LEU A 151 -7.16 9.54 -3.58
CA LEU A 151 -6.55 8.38 -2.91
C LEU A 151 -5.20 8.00 -3.54
N THR A 152 -4.55 8.94 -4.21
CA THR A 152 -3.17 8.79 -4.72
C THR A 152 -2.21 9.52 -3.78
N PHE A 153 -1.43 8.75 -3.03
CA PHE A 153 -0.52 9.25 -2.00
C PHE A 153 0.92 9.11 -2.45
N ARG A 154 1.77 10.10 -2.11
CA ARG A 154 3.22 10.05 -2.37
C ARG A 154 3.98 10.10 -1.06
N PHE A 155 4.67 9.02 -0.73
CA PHE A 155 5.52 8.89 0.45
C PHE A 155 6.98 9.18 0.12
N GLN A 156 7.73 9.72 1.08
CA GLN A 156 9.20 9.72 1.08
C GLN A 156 9.74 8.49 1.80
N TYR A 157 9.04 8.01 2.83
CA TYR A 157 9.54 6.96 3.71
C TYR A 157 8.86 5.62 3.43
N PHE A 158 9.66 4.62 3.05
CA PHE A 158 9.18 3.25 2.82
C PHE A 158 8.41 2.67 4.01
N ALA A 159 8.89 2.92 5.24
CA ALA A 159 8.25 2.39 6.44
C ALA A 159 6.79 2.84 6.60
N ILE A 160 6.49 4.12 6.34
CA ILE A 160 5.13 4.66 6.46
C ILE A 160 4.23 4.13 5.33
N ARG A 161 4.79 4.00 4.11
CA ARG A 161 4.09 3.40 2.98
C ARG A 161 3.69 1.94 3.25
N LYS A 162 4.65 1.13 3.73
CA LYS A 162 4.45 -0.27 4.12
C LYS A 162 3.41 -0.42 5.22
N MET A 163 3.49 0.46 6.23
CA MET A 163 2.48 0.53 7.29
C MET A 163 1.06 0.76 6.73
N HIS A 164 0.88 1.70 5.81
CA HIS A 164 -0.43 1.96 5.16
C HIS A 164 -0.92 0.83 4.27
N LEU A 165 -0.01 0.09 3.62
CA LEU A 165 -0.34 -1.12 2.90
C LEU A 165 -0.88 -2.21 3.85
N ALA A 166 -0.28 -2.37 5.04
CA ALA A 166 -0.65 -3.43 5.98
C ALA A 166 -1.87 -3.11 6.86
N MET A 167 -1.99 -1.90 7.41
CA MET A 167 -2.96 -1.57 8.48
C MET A 167 -4.42 -1.88 8.15
N ARG A 168 -4.83 -1.61 6.91
CA ARG A 168 -6.21 -1.82 6.43
C ARG A 168 -6.36 -3.08 5.58
N ALA A 169 -5.28 -3.81 5.33
CA ALA A 169 -5.33 -5.02 4.53
C ALA A 169 -6.27 -6.03 5.18
N ASN A 170 -7.23 -6.50 4.40
CA ASN A 170 -8.11 -7.62 4.71
C ASN A 170 -7.69 -8.87 3.95
N ALA A 171 -7.00 -8.70 2.83
CA ALA A 171 -6.34 -9.74 2.07
C ALA A 171 -5.13 -9.17 1.34
N LEU A 172 -4.20 -10.05 1.00
CA LEU A 172 -3.08 -9.74 0.14
C LEU A 172 -3.08 -10.66 -1.09
N VAL A 173 -2.93 -10.09 -2.27
CA VAL A 173 -2.83 -10.82 -3.54
C VAL A 173 -1.55 -10.42 -4.25
N ILE A 174 -0.73 -11.43 -4.57
CA ILE A 174 0.64 -11.23 -5.05
C ILE A 174 0.74 -11.88 -6.42
N PHE A 175 0.74 -11.04 -7.44
CA PHE A 175 1.05 -11.44 -8.81
C PHE A 175 2.56 -11.52 -9.02
N PRO A 176 3.03 -12.23 -10.07
CA PRO A 176 4.44 -12.38 -10.38
C PRO A 176 5.21 -11.04 -10.41
N GLY A 177 6.40 -11.03 -9.79
CA GLY A 177 7.05 -9.80 -9.38
C GLY A 177 8.56 -9.89 -9.19
N GLY A 178 9.19 -8.76 -8.90
CA GLY A 178 10.63 -8.68 -8.61
C GLY A 178 10.91 -8.46 -7.13
N PHE A 179 12.07 -7.87 -6.81
CA PHE A 179 12.47 -7.63 -5.42
C PHE A 179 11.49 -6.81 -4.60
N GLY A 180 10.87 -5.76 -5.16
CA GLY A 180 9.86 -5.00 -4.43
C GLY A 180 8.62 -5.83 -4.08
N THR A 181 8.24 -6.78 -4.94
CA THR A 181 7.13 -7.70 -4.67
C THR A 181 7.52 -8.72 -3.59
N LEU A 182 8.75 -9.23 -3.64
CA LEU A 182 9.28 -10.17 -2.65
C LEU A 182 9.44 -9.53 -1.27
N ASP A 183 9.94 -8.30 -1.22
CA ASP A 183 10.08 -7.50 0.01
C ASP A 183 8.73 -7.40 0.73
N GLU A 184 7.69 -6.95 0.04
CA GLU A 184 6.34 -6.83 0.62
C GLU A 184 5.72 -8.19 0.98
N MET A 185 5.96 -9.22 0.15
CA MET A 185 5.49 -10.59 0.43
C MET A 185 6.09 -11.11 1.73
N PHE A 186 7.41 -11.08 1.88
CA PHE A 186 8.09 -11.62 3.06
C PHE A 186 7.81 -10.78 4.30
N GLU A 187 7.63 -9.46 4.17
CA GLU A 187 7.22 -8.62 5.29
C GLU A 187 5.85 -9.05 5.83
N ILE A 188 4.84 -9.20 4.96
CA ILE A 188 3.49 -9.59 5.40
C ILE A 188 3.46 -11.03 5.92
N LEU A 189 4.21 -11.96 5.29
CA LEU A 189 4.35 -13.33 5.81
C LEU A 189 4.96 -13.33 7.21
N THR A 190 6.01 -12.54 7.44
CA THR A 190 6.66 -12.43 8.75
C THR A 190 5.71 -11.82 9.78
N LEU A 191 4.96 -10.78 9.42
CA LEU A 191 3.97 -10.16 10.31
C LEU A 191 2.83 -11.14 10.67
N LYS A 192 2.39 -11.97 9.72
CA LYS A 192 1.37 -13.00 9.95
C LYS A 192 1.92 -14.13 10.83
N GLN A 193 3.13 -14.62 10.53
CA GLN A 193 3.82 -15.66 11.30
C GLN A 193 4.03 -15.23 12.76
N THR A 194 4.40 -13.97 12.99
CA THR A 194 4.63 -13.40 14.33
C THR A 194 3.37 -12.88 15.01
N ALA A 195 2.19 -13.09 14.40
CA ALA A 195 0.89 -12.62 14.89
C ALA A 195 0.84 -11.09 15.18
N LYS A 196 1.63 -10.30 14.45
CA LYS A 196 1.62 -8.83 14.53
C LYS A 196 0.53 -8.18 13.69
N ILE A 197 -0.05 -8.93 12.77
CA ILE A 197 -1.27 -8.57 12.03
C ILE A 197 -2.32 -9.67 12.19
N SER A 198 -3.57 -9.36 11.88
CA SER A 198 -4.64 -10.35 11.80
C SER A 198 -4.33 -11.44 10.78
N GLN A 199 -4.95 -12.60 10.92
CA GLN A 199 -4.80 -13.76 10.04
C GLN A 199 -5.46 -13.54 8.67
N ILE A 200 -4.98 -12.52 7.93
CA ILE A 200 -5.46 -12.20 6.60
C ILE A 200 -5.07 -13.31 5.61
N PRO A 201 -5.93 -13.66 4.64
CA PRO A 201 -5.55 -14.53 3.53
C PRO A 201 -4.48 -13.85 2.66
N ILE A 202 -3.47 -14.63 2.28
CA ILE A 202 -2.38 -14.23 1.38
C ILE A 202 -2.42 -15.16 0.18
N LEU A 203 -2.65 -14.61 -1.01
CA LEU A 203 -2.78 -15.37 -2.24
C LEU A 203 -1.64 -15.07 -3.20
N LEU A 204 -1.01 -16.12 -3.72
CA LEU A 204 0.02 -16.07 -4.75
C LEU A 204 -0.59 -16.48 -6.10
N PHE A 205 -0.62 -15.56 -7.06
CA PHE A 205 -1.19 -15.81 -8.39
C PHE A 205 -0.15 -16.43 -9.34
N ASP A 206 -0.54 -17.41 -10.15
CA ASP A 206 0.31 -18.27 -11.00
C ASP A 206 1.17 -19.22 -10.15
N HIS A 207 0.58 -20.37 -9.80
CA HIS A 207 1.22 -21.40 -8.98
C HIS A 207 2.57 -21.84 -9.57
N SER A 208 2.64 -21.97 -10.90
CA SER A 208 3.85 -22.41 -11.60
C SER A 208 5.01 -21.42 -11.42
N TYR A 209 4.74 -20.11 -11.48
CA TYR A 209 5.73 -19.07 -11.27
C TYR A 209 6.33 -19.15 -9.87
N TRP A 210 5.48 -19.19 -8.84
CA TRP A 210 5.94 -19.14 -7.45
C TRP A 210 6.64 -20.41 -7.01
N ARG A 211 6.18 -21.59 -7.42
CA ARG A 211 6.89 -22.86 -7.16
C ARG A 211 8.26 -22.92 -7.82
N SER A 212 8.42 -22.27 -8.98
CA SER A 212 9.72 -22.19 -9.63
C SER A 212 10.69 -21.24 -8.93
N LEU A 213 10.17 -20.23 -8.23
CA LEU A 213 10.94 -19.19 -7.56
C LEU A 213 11.28 -19.54 -6.10
N LEU A 214 10.34 -20.14 -5.38
CA LEU A 214 10.43 -20.39 -3.94
C LEU A 214 10.51 -21.88 -3.65
N ASN A 215 11.67 -22.34 -3.19
CA ASN A 215 11.81 -23.67 -2.60
C ASN A 215 11.74 -23.56 -1.07
N LEU A 216 10.51 -23.60 -0.53
CA LEU A 216 10.30 -23.51 0.92
C LEU A 216 10.75 -24.75 1.69
N ASP A 217 10.89 -25.90 1.02
CA ASP A 217 11.33 -27.14 1.67
C ASP A 217 12.73 -26.99 2.24
N VAL A 218 13.59 -26.18 1.59
CA VAL A 218 14.92 -25.83 2.09
C VAL A 218 14.82 -25.05 3.40
N LEU A 219 13.90 -24.09 3.50
CA LEU A 219 13.73 -23.32 4.74
C LEU A 219 13.24 -24.20 5.89
N VAL A 220 12.38 -25.18 5.59
CA VAL A 220 11.89 -26.14 6.58
C VAL A 220 13.01 -27.11 6.98
N SER A 221 13.73 -27.68 6.02
CA SER A 221 14.78 -28.68 6.30
C SER A 221 15.95 -28.10 7.07
N GLU A 222 16.29 -26.84 6.82
CA GLU A 222 17.33 -26.08 7.55
C GLU A 222 16.81 -25.47 8.87
N GLY A 223 15.54 -25.67 9.23
CA GLY A 223 14.96 -25.19 10.48
C GLY A 223 14.76 -23.67 10.55
N MET A 224 14.70 -22.99 9.40
CA MET A 224 14.51 -21.53 9.30
C MET A 224 13.04 -21.11 9.48
N ILE A 225 12.10 -22.01 9.14
CA ILE A 225 10.65 -21.84 9.37
C ILE A 225 10.04 -23.15 9.89
N ALA A 226 8.88 -23.07 10.53
CA ALA A 226 8.13 -24.26 10.94
C ALA A 226 7.46 -24.92 9.72
N PRO A 227 7.24 -26.25 9.71
CA PRO A 227 6.54 -26.91 8.61
C PRO A 227 5.17 -26.30 8.30
N GLN A 228 4.46 -25.81 9.32
CA GLN A 228 3.14 -25.18 9.18
C GLN A 228 3.20 -23.83 8.47
N ASP A 229 4.35 -23.14 8.48
CA ASP A 229 4.51 -21.83 7.84
C ASP A 229 4.37 -21.90 6.31
N THR A 230 4.56 -23.08 5.72
CA THR A 230 4.31 -23.34 4.30
C THR A 230 2.84 -23.18 3.90
N SER A 231 1.92 -23.17 4.87
CA SER A 231 0.48 -22.96 4.68
C SER A 231 0.02 -21.52 4.94
N LEU A 232 0.95 -20.58 5.17
CA LEU A 232 0.59 -19.17 5.43
C LEU A 232 -0.04 -18.46 4.24
N PHE A 233 0.10 -19.01 3.04
CA PHE A 233 -0.45 -18.51 1.80
C PHE A 233 -1.06 -19.65 0.96
N MET A 234 -1.80 -19.23 -0.04
CA MET A 234 -2.56 -20.08 -0.96
C MET A 234 -2.28 -19.67 -2.40
N PHE A 235 -2.63 -20.52 -3.35
CA PHE A 235 -2.41 -20.27 -4.77
C PHE A 235 -3.73 -20.14 -5.53
N ALA A 236 -3.70 -19.39 -6.63
CA ALA A 236 -4.74 -19.41 -7.66
C ALA A 236 -4.13 -19.14 -9.03
N ASP A 237 -4.77 -19.64 -10.07
CA ASP A 237 -4.31 -19.51 -11.46
C ASP A 237 -5.26 -18.65 -12.31
N ASP A 238 -6.44 -18.30 -11.79
CA ASP A 238 -7.35 -17.32 -12.41
C ASP A 238 -8.04 -16.38 -11.40
N ALA A 239 -8.59 -15.28 -11.92
CA ALA A 239 -9.18 -14.21 -11.14
C ALA A 239 -10.44 -14.61 -10.35
N GLU A 240 -11.29 -15.48 -10.89
CA GLU A 240 -12.51 -15.93 -10.20
C GLU A 240 -12.17 -16.93 -9.09
N GLU A 241 -11.25 -17.87 -9.36
CA GLU A 241 -10.70 -18.76 -8.35
C GLU A 241 -10.10 -17.95 -7.19
N ALA A 242 -9.25 -16.96 -7.51
CA ALA A 242 -8.65 -16.09 -6.50
C ALA A 242 -9.70 -15.38 -5.63
N TRP A 243 -10.78 -14.86 -6.23
CA TRP A 243 -11.85 -14.22 -5.48
C TRP A 243 -12.64 -15.20 -4.62
N ALA A 244 -13.00 -16.37 -5.15
CA ALA A 244 -13.75 -17.39 -4.41
C ALA A 244 -13.01 -17.79 -3.12
N LEU A 245 -11.72 -18.07 -3.27
CA LEU A 245 -10.79 -18.39 -2.20
C LEU A 245 -10.69 -17.30 -1.13
N LEU A 246 -10.58 -16.03 -1.53
CA LEU A 246 -10.56 -14.92 -0.58
C LEU A 246 -11.91 -14.73 0.12
N LYS A 247 -13.02 -14.81 -0.63
CA LYS A 247 -14.37 -14.56 -0.10
C LYS A 247 -14.71 -15.48 1.07
N GLU A 248 -14.34 -16.76 1.00
CA GLU A 248 -14.54 -17.71 2.10
C GLU A 248 -13.84 -17.25 3.40
N HIS A 249 -12.62 -16.74 3.28
CA HIS A 249 -11.85 -16.23 4.43
C HIS A 249 -12.38 -14.88 4.94
N LEU A 250 -12.75 -13.98 4.03
CA LEU A 250 -13.23 -12.64 4.38
C LEU A 250 -14.58 -12.71 5.13
N LEU A 251 -15.44 -13.67 4.82
CA LEU A 251 -16.70 -13.89 5.53
C LEU A 251 -16.49 -14.42 6.96
N CYS A 252 -15.47 -15.25 7.17
CA CYS A 252 -15.10 -15.77 8.49
C CYS A 252 -14.40 -14.72 9.39
N ALA A 253 -13.72 -13.74 8.80
CA ALA A 253 -12.91 -12.75 9.51
C ALA A 253 -13.71 -11.54 10.06
N PHE A 254 -15.03 -11.46 9.83
CA PHE A 254 -15.89 -10.41 10.40
C PHE A 254 -16.16 -10.64 11.91
N SER A 255 -15.11 -10.63 12.72
CA SER A 255 -15.21 -10.24 14.14
C SER A 255 -14.57 -8.85 14.31
N PRO A 256 -15.28 -7.89 14.91
CA PRO A 256 -14.76 -6.53 15.06
C PRO A 256 -13.43 -6.55 15.83
N ARG A 257 -12.43 -5.82 15.30
CA ARG A 257 -11.12 -5.62 15.93
C ARG A 257 -11.35 -5.12 17.36
N GLN A 258 -10.99 -5.95 18.35
CA GLN A 258 -10.64 -5.44 19.66
C GLN A 258 -9.19 -4.97 19.55
N ASP A 259 -9.00 -3.68 19.30
CA ASP A 259 -7.70 -3.05 19.48
C ASP A 259 -7.32 -3.21 20.96
N SER A 260 -6.50 -4.22 21.25
CA SER A 260 -5.88 -4.35 22.58
C SER A 260 -4.53 -3.61 22.55
N PRO A 261 -4.21 -2.85 23.60
CA PRO A 261 -3.03 -1.97 23.66
C PRO A 261 -1.70 -2.70 23.50
#